data_AF-A0A7W4CVE3-F1
#
_entry.id   AF-A0A7W4CVE3-F1
#
_cell.length_a   1.000
_cell.length_b   1.000
_cell.length_c   1.000
_cell.angle_alpha   90.00
_cell.angle_beta   90.00
_cell.angle_gamma   90.00
#
_symmetry.space_group_name_H-M   'P 1'
#
loop_
_entity.id
_entity.type
_entity.pdbx_description
1 polymer ?
#
loop_
_entity_poly.entity_id
_entity_poly.type
_entity_poly.pdbx_seq_one_letter_code
_entity_poly.pdbx_strand_id
1 'polypeptide(L)' 'MEIRGSARKHGITDAEIEHAWHHAIRLVEYEYNGQERLLVIGADQHGRLLELVAVPADEPTRIIHADRLRPKFYDYLR' A
#
# COMPACT_ATOMS: atom_id res chain seq x y z
N MET A 1 -0.42 -7.43 10.06
CA MET A 1 -0.24 -7.30 8.60
C MET A 1 0.78 -8.32 8.14
N GLU A 2 0.63 -8.87 6.93
CA GLU A 2 1.60 -9.78 6.30
C GLU A 2 2.08 -9.19 4.96
N ILE A 3 3.40 -9.04 4.76
CA ILE A 3 3.99 -8.53 3.52
C ILE A 3 4.34 -9.68 2.58
N ARG A 4 3.58 -9.82 1.49
CA ARG A 4 3.75 -10.90 0.52
C ARG A 4 4.98 -10.66 -0.36
N GLY A 5 5.56 -11.73 -0.90
CA GLY A 5 6.72 -11.66 -1.80
C GLY A 5 6.51 -10.70 -2.99
N SER A 6 5.28 -10.62 -3.50
CA SER A 6 4.92 -9.73 -4.61
C SER A 6 5.02 -8.23 -4.27
N ALA A 7 4.91 -7.86 -2.99
CA ALA A 7 5.02 -6.46 -2.56
C ALA A 7 6.45 -5.92 -2.73
N ARG A 8 7.46 -6.79 -2.70
CA ARG A 8 8.89 -6.42 -2.77
C ARG A 8 9.40 -6.23 -4.20
N LYS A 9 8.56 -6.46 -5.22
CA LYS A 9 8.97 -6.47 -6.64
C LYS A 9 9.57 -5.14 -7.12
N HIS A 10 9.24 -4.03 -6.48
CA HIS A 10 9.72 -2.69 -6.85
C HIS A 10 10.86 -2.18 -5.95
N GLY A 11 11.50 -3.08 -5.19
CA GLY A 11 12.64 -2.73 -4.33
C GLY A 11 12.27 -1.96 -3.07
N ILE A 12 10.98 -1.93 -2.71
CA ILE A 12 10.52 -1.36 -1.44
C ILE A 12 10.74 -2.40 -0.34
N THR A 13 11.41 -1.98 0.72
CA THR A 13 11.75 -2.79 1.89
C THR A 13 10.56 -2.93 2.84
N ASP A 14 10.57 -3.97 3.66
CA ASP A 14 9.50 -4.22 4.64
C ASP A 14 9.34 -3.04 5.61
N ALA A 15 10.43 -2.43 6.06
CA ALA A 15 10.39 -1.26 6.95
C ALA A 15 9.74 -0.03 6.30
N GLU A 16 9.96 0.20 5.00
CA GLU A 16 9.31 1.29 4.25
C GLU A 16 7.82 1.02 4.07
N ILE A 17 7.43 -0.24 3.81
CA ILE A 17 6.03 -0.67 3.71
C ILE A 17 5.32 -0.52 5.06
N GLU A 18 5.94 -0.98 6.14
CA GLU A 18 5.41 -0.87 7.51
C GLU A 18 5.21 0.59 7.89
N HIS A 19 6.19 1.45 7.62
CA HIS A 19 6.07 2.86 7.91
C HIS A 19 4.90 3.50 7.14
N ALA A 20 4.79 3.24 5.83
CA ALA A 20 3.70 3.77 5.00
C ALA A 20 2.33 3.23 5.40
N TRP A 21 2.25 1.98 5.87
CA TRP A 21 1.03 1.39 6.40
C TRP A 21 0.60 2.05 7.73
N HIS A 22 1.52 2.20 8.68
CA HIS A 22 1.23 2.78 9.99
C HIS A 22 0.95 4.28 9.95
N HIS A 23 1.53 4.99 8.97
CA HIS A 23 1.37 6.43 8.79
C HIS A 23 0.67 6.75 7.46
N ALA A 24 -0.36 5.96 7.14
CA ALA A 24 -1.17 6.16 5.96
C ALA A 24 -1.82 7.55 6.00
N ILE A 25 -1.69 8.30 4.90
CA ILE A 25 -2.33 9.61 4.69
C ILE A 25 -3.66 9.46 3.94
N ARG A 26 -3.82 8.39 3.17
CA ARG A 26 -5.04 8.10 2.43
C ARG A 26 -5.30 6.61 2.34
N LEU A 27 -6.57 6.26 2.49
CA LEU A 27 -7.11 4.92 2.31
C LEU A 27 -8.23 5.01 1.27
N VAL A 28 -8.18 4.14 0.26
CA VAL A 28 -9.21 4.06 -0.79
C VAL A 28 -9.60 2.60 -0.99
N GLU A 29 -10.83 2.27 -0.65
CA GLU A 29 -11.42 0.97 -0.91
C GLU A 29 -11.85 0.87 -2.37
N TYR A 30 -11.60 -0.28 -2.98
CA TYR A 30 -12.05 -0.57 -4.34
C TYR A 30 -12.20 -2.09 -4.55
N GLU A 31 -13.01 -2.46 -5.53
CA GLU A 31 -13.16 -3.84 -5.96
C GLU A 31 -12.27 -4.12 -7.18
N TYR A 32 -11.64 -5.28 -7.21
CA TYR A 32 -10.93 -5.78 -8.37
C TYR A 32 -11.09 -7.30 -8.51
N ASN A 33 -11.70 -7.74 -9.60
CA ASN A 33 -12.00 -9.14 -9.91
C ASN A 33 -12.83 -9.84 -8.82
N GLY A 34 -13.86 -9.17 -8.29
CA GLY A 34 -14.74 -9.66 -7.24
C GLY A 34 -14.10 -9.68 -5.85
N GLN A 35 -12.93 -9.05 -5.67
CA GLN A 35 -12.22 -9.01 -4.40
C GLN A 35 -12.05 -7.57 -3.93
N GLU A 36 -12.37 -7.33 -2.65
CA GLU A 36 -12.12 -6.06 -2.00
C GLU A 36 -10.62 -5.81 -1.85
N ARG A 37 -10.22 -4.57 -2.08
CA ARG A 37 -8.85 -4.10 -1.97
C ARG A 37 -8.84 -2.73 -1.32
N LEU A 38 -7.69 -2.44 -0.72
CA LEU A 38 -7.42 -1.16 -0.11
C LEU A 38 -6.14 -0.59 -0.74
N LEU A 39 -6.27 0.51 -1.47
CA LEU A 39 -5.13 1.34 -1.84
C LEU A 39 -4.77 2.17 -0.62
N VAL A 40 -3.52 2.04 -0.18
CA VAL A 40 -2.96 2.82 0.92
C VAL A 40 -1.92 3.75 0.33
N ILE A 41 -2.03 5.04 0.63
CA ILE A 41 -0.97 6.00 0.34
C ILE A 41 -0.40 6.46 1.67
N GLY A 42 0.91 6.36 1.81
CA GLY A 42 1.64 6.74 3.02
C GLY A 42 3.08 7.12 2.67
N ALA A 43 3.75 7.82 3.58
CA ALA A 43 5.18 8.09 3.43
C ALA A 43 6.01 6.94 4.02
N ASP A 44 7.18 6.67 3.45
CA ASP A 44 8.20 5.87 4.13
C ASP A 44 8.99 6.68 5.18
N GLN A 45 9.95 6.04 5.86
CA GLN A 45 10.81 6.67 6.85
C GLN A 45 11.71 7.81 6.32
N HIS A 46 11.80 7.97 4.99
CA HIS A 46 12.56 9.01 4.31
C HIS A 46 11.66 10.10 3.71
N GLY A 47 10.34 10.04 3.94
CA GLY A 47 9.38 11.01 3.42
C GLY A 47 8.98 10.78 1.96
N ARG A 48 9.37 9.67 1.33
CA ARG A 48 8.94 9.34 -0.04
C ARG A 48 7.53 8.74 0.03
N LEU A 49 6.62 9.28 -0.77
CA LEU A 49 5.27 8.72 -0.87
C LEU A 49 5.29 7.38 -1.58
N LEU A 50 4.63 6.40 -0.96
CA LEU A 50 4.42 5.06 -1.46
C LEU A 50 2.94 4.81 -1.73
N GLU A 51 2.68 3.94 -2.70
CA GLU A 51 1.39 3.29 -2.90
C GLU A 51 1.50 1.82 -2.47
N LEU A 52 0.59 1.37 -1.62
CA LEU A 52 0.45 -0.04 -1.24
C LEU A 52 -0.91 -0.56 -1.70
N VAL A 53 -0.98 -1.84 -2.06
CA VAL A 53 -2.27 -2.54 -2.19
C VAL A 53 -2.35 -3.61 -1.13
N ALA A 54 -3.35 -3.45 -0.27
CA ALA A 54 -3.73 -4.45 0.70
C ALA A 54 -4.98 -5.22 0.24
N VAL A 55 -5.02 -6.50 0.57
CA VAL A 55 -6.23 -7.32 0.51
C VAL A 55 -6.68 -7.56 1.95
N PRO A 56 -7.80 -6.96 2.38
CA PRO A 56 -8.42 -7.30 3.65
C PRO A 56 -8.76 -8.79 3.67
N ALA A 57 -8.44 -9.46 4.76
CA ALA A 57 -8.76 -10.86 5.02
C ALA A 57 -9.13 -10.98 6.50
N ASP A 58 -9.82 -12.07 6.88
CA ASP A 58 -10.34 -12.28 8.24
C ASP A 58 -9.29 -12.10 9.36
N GLU A 59 -8.01 -12.31 9.05
CA GLU A 59 -6.79 -11.70 9.62
C GLU A 59 -5.58 -12.62 9.35
N PRO A 60 -4.37 -12.10 9.06
CA PRO A 60 -4.00 -10.69 8.96
C PRO A 60 -4.25 -10.10 7.56
N THR A 61 -4.42 -8.77 7.48
CA THR A 61 -4.37 -8.02 6.22
C THR A 61 -3.07 -8.29 5.46
N ARG A 62 -3.16 -8.55 4.16
CA ARG A 62 -2.03 -8.91 3.30
C ARG A 62 -1.65 -7.77 2.37
N ILE A 63 -0.41 -7.29 2.43
CA ILE A 63 0.14 -6.36 1.44
C ILE A 63 0.66 -7.16 0.25
N ILE A 64 0.06 -6.94 -0.91
CA ILE A 64 0.38 -7.68 -2.15
C ILE A 64 1.15 -6.84 -3.17
N HIS A 65 1.23 -5.52 -2.98
CA HIS A 65 1.96 -4.59 -3.83
C HIS A 65 2.48 -3.42 -3.00
N ALA A 66 3.70 -2.96 -3.31
CA ALA A 66 4.26 -1.70 -2.84
C ALA A 66 5.08 -1.10 -3.98
N ASP A 67 4.95 0.21 -4.21
CA ASP A 67 5.73 0.99 -5.17
C ASP A 67 5.81 2.45 -4.71
N ARG A 68 6.65 3.26 -5.35
CA ARG A 68 6.60 4.72 -5.20
C ARG A 68 5.27 5.23 -5.74
N LEU A 69 4.67 6.22 -5.06
CA LEU A 69 3.38 6.74 -5.46
C LEU A 69 3.40 7.25 -6.91
N ARG A 70 2.62 6.62 -7.78
CA ARG A 70 2.56 6.94 -9.20
C ARG A 70 1.61 8.12 -9.47
N PRO A 71 1.88 8.94 -10.50
CA PRO A 71 1.07 10.13 -10.82
C PRO A 71 -0.43 9.86 -10.98
N LYS A 72 -0.82 8.68 -11.47
CA LYS A 72 -2.23 8.29 -11.65
C LYS A 72 -3.04 8.25 -10.35
N PHE A 73 -2.39 8.27 -9.18
CA PHE A 73 -3.04 8.26 -7.87
C PHE A 73 -2.94 9.60 -7.14
N TYR A 74 -2.35 10.64 -7.74
CA TYR A 74 -2.24 11.96 -7.11
C TYR A 74 -3.61 12.60 -6.87
N ASP A 75 -4.63 12.24 -7.64
CA ASP A 75 -5.99 12.73 -7.43
C ASP A 75 -6.59 12.30 -6.07
N TYR A 76 -6.04 11.26 -5.45
CA TYR A 76 -6.43 10.83 -4.10
C TYR A 76 -5.75 11.63 -2.97
N LEU A 77 -4.82 12.54 -3.28
CA LEU A 77 -4.15 13.42 -2.32
C LEU A 77 -4.86 14.77 -2.11
N ARG A 78 -5.99 14.98 -2.77
CA ARG A 78 -6.75 16.24 -2.72
C ARG A 78 -7.59 16.37 -1.45
#